data_AF-L1K1K1-F1
#
_entry.id   AF-L1K1K1-F1
#
_cell.length_a   1.000
_cell.length_b   1.000
_cell.length_c   1.000
_cell.angle_alpha   90.00
_cell.angle_beta   90.00
_cell.angle_gamma   90.00
#
_symmetry.space_group_name_H-M   'P 1'
#
loop_
_entity.id
_entity.type
_entity.pdbx_description
1 polymer ?
#
loop_
_entity_poly.entity_id
_entity_poly.type
_entity_poly.pdbx_seq_one_letter_code
_entity_poly.pdbx_strand_id
1 'polypeptide(L)'
;MSLGFGFEYKTPEEAVVTVVEPGGPADAAGVRVGDVILQVNGEPVQNLPRGLKETLTMGGLEPRSVTIRRRPHKSPGKSREDVSLPPAAAAHREVGRECFRQGKWDEASRAFTEAISVCSDSHTLYTNRALCHQKLGRWELVERDARLALSQPKGGSNSVKAHYLLGKALLELGRHEEAKHELLKSMSLSSSPDFKNYRGSIDAALCLARKRIWEKEQVKRSGRDYDLREELLQLAERCHESKKRKGADAPQTSALEDRSNAIYLVFKNSAQRNEVSSIPKTYDREAIEEHLAKSGGCDPFNANERYTASQLINNLALKNFIDQFLEKHPWAFEHVC
;
A
#
# COMPACT_ATOMS: atom_id res chain seq x y z
N MET A 1 -32.94 2.32 21.63
CA MET A 1 -33.82 3.18 20.82
C MET A 1 -33.35 3.08 19.38
N SER A 2 -34.22 2.72 18.45
CA SER A 2 -33.90 2.68 17.01
C SER A 2 -33.60 4.11 16.56
N LEU A 3 -32.41 4.35 16.03
CA LEU A 3 -32.04 5.65 15.47
C LEU A 3 -32.58 5.68 14.03
N GLY A 4 -33.87 5.97 13.86
CA GLY A 4 -34.57 5.84 12.57
C GLY A 4 -33.95 6.61 11.41
N PHE A 5 -33.15 7.67 11.69
CA PHE A 5 -32.39 8.45 10.72
C PHE A 5 -31.45 9.46 11.40
N GLY A 6 -30.29 9.77 10.81
CA GLY A 6 -29.30 10.71 11.36
C GLY A 6 -28.80 11.76 10.36
N PHE A 7 -28.64 13.00 10.83
CA PHE A 7 -28.09 14.10 10.05
C PHE A 7 -27.15 14.97 10.89
N GLU A 8 -26.24 15.68 10.23
CA GLU A 8 -25.24 16.53 10.86
C GLU A 8 -25.26 17.94 10.25
N TYR A 9 -25.08 18.96 11.07
CA TYR A 9 -24.97 20.34 10.60
C TYR A 9 -23.54 20.61 10.12
N LYS A 10 -23.37 20.85 8.80
CA LYS A 10 -22.08 21.32 8.25
C LYS A 10 -21.88 22.81 8.47
N THR A 11 -22.98 23.56 8.48
CA THR A 11 -23.06 24.97 8.84
C THR A 11 -24.35 25.19 9.64
N PRO A 12 -24.54 26.33 10.33
CA PRO A 12 -25.79 26.64 11.02
C PRO A 12 -27.04 26.61 10.11
N GLU A 13 -26.82 26.66 8.80
CA GLU A 13 -27.83 26.74 7.75
C GLU A 13 -27.95 25.46 6.91
N GLU A 14 -26.99 24.54 6.99
CA GLU A 14 -26.97 23.31 6.19
C GLU A 14 -26.89 22.06 7.07
N ALA A 15 -28.03 21.37 7.22
CA ALA A 15 -28.12 20.02 7.77
C ALA A 15 -28.01 18.99 6.65
N VAL A 16 -27.08 18.04 6.77
CA VAL A 16 -26.81 17.01 5.75
C VAL A 16 -27.06 15.63 6.34
N VAL A 17 -27.78 14.80 5.59
CA VAL A 17 -28.06 13.42 5.95
C VAL A 17 -26.78 12.61 5.96
N THR A 18 -26.45 11.99 7.10
CA THR A 18 -25.23 11.20 7.27
C THR A 18 -25.53 9.71 7.34
N VAL A 19 -26.69 9.32 7.89
CA VAL A 19 -27.07 7.92 8.09
C VAL A 19 -28.56 7.73 7.77
N VAL A 20 -28.86 6.69 6.99
CA VAL A 20 -30.22 6.21 6.74
C VAL A 20 -30.26 4.74 7.11
N GLU A 21 -31.17 4.37 8.02
CA GLU A 21 -31.37 2.97 8.43
C GLU A 21 -32.12 2.21 7.32
N PRO A 22 -31.56 1.12 6.76
CA PRO A 22 -32.22 0.34 5.71
C PRO A 22 -33.56 -0.23 6.21
N GLY A 23 -34.64 -0.02 5.46
CA GLY A 23 -36.00 -0.40 5.86
C GLY A 23 -36.66 0.51 6.91
N GLY A 24 -35.97 1.58 7.34
CA GLY A 24 -36.52 2.58 8.24
C GLY A 24 -37.45 3.59 7.54
N PRO A 25 -38.13 4.47 8.30
CA PRO A 25 -39.08 5.45 7.74
C PRO A 25 -38.45 6.39 6.70
N ALA A 26 -37.19 6.78 6.91
CA ALA A 26 -36.47 7.64 5.98
C ALA A 26 -36.07 6.94 4.68
N ASP A 27 -35.75 5.64 4.74
CA ASP A 27 -35.47 4.81 3.56
C ASP A 27 -36.75 4.57 2.76
N ALA A 28 -37.87 4.27 3.45
CA ALA A 28 -39.20 4.15 2.84
C ALA A 28 -39.68 5.48 2.19
N ALA A 29 -39.32 6.62 2.77
CA ALA A 29 -39.56 7.94 2.21
C ALA A 29 -38.58 8.33 1.08
N GLY A 30 -37.58 7.48 0.79
CA GLY A 30 -36.63 7.66 -0.30
C GLY A 30 -35.53 8.70 -0.04
N VAL A 31 -35.24 9.00 1.23
CA VAL A 31 -34.14 9.89 1.65
C VAL A 31 -32.81 9.17 1.53
N ARG A 32 -31.77 9.87 1.07
CA ARG A 32 -30.44 9.28 0.85
C ARG A 32 -29.36 10.00 1.63
N VAL A 33 -28.29 9.26 1.95
CA VAL A 33 -27.06 9.84 2.50
C VAL A 33 -26.54 10.93 1.56
N GLY A 34 -26.31 12.12 2.11
CA GLY A 34 -25.86 13.30 1.36
C GLY A 34 -26.96 14.27 0.91
N ASP A 35 -28.24 13.94 1.13
CA ASP A 35 -29.33 14.91 0.94
C ASP A 35 -29.18 16.08 1.95
N VAL A 36 -29.62 17.28 1.56
CA VAL A 36 -29.62 18.46 2.44
C VAL A 36 -31.02 18.73 2.95
N ILE A 37 -31.20 18.80 4.26
CA ILE A 37 -32.48 19.10 4.89
C ILE A 37 -32.68 20.62 4.89
N LEU A 38 -33.78 21.07 4.27
CA LEU A 38 -34.17 22.48 4.21
C LEU A 38 -35.17 22.84 5.30
N GLN A 39 -36.15 21.97 5.54
CA GLN A 39 -37.23 22.20 6.51
C GLN A 39 -37.57 20.92 7.26
N VAL A 40 -38.00 21.06 8.52
CA VAL A 40 -38.52 19.99 9.36
C VAL A 40 -39.87 20.44 9.90
N ASN A 41 -40.93 19.68 9.63
CA ASN A 41 -42.32 20.00 10.01
C ASN A 41 -42.81 21.37 9.52
N GLY A 42 -42.34 21.82 8.34
CA GLY A 42 -42.69 23.12 7.76
C GLY A 42 -41.83 24.29 8.24
N GLU A 43 -40.99 24.10 9.26
CA GLU A 43 -40.07 25.11 9.77
C GLU A 43 -38.70 25.03 9.10
N PRO A 44 -38.13 26.15 8.62
CA PRO A 44 -36.76 26.19 8.11
C PRO A 44 -35.76 25.69 9.14
N VAL A 45 -34.79 24.88 8.70
CA VAL A 45 -33.78 24.28 9.59
C VAL A 45 -32.96 25.34 10.35
N GLN A 46 -32.85 26.53 9.76
CA GLN A 46 -32.21 27.71 10.36
C GLN A 46 -32.90 28.15 11.65
N ASN A 47 -34.24 28.11 11.66
CA ASN A 47 -35.10 28.67 12.72
C ASN A 47 -35.49 27.65 13.80
N LEU A 48 -34.99 26.41 13.71
CA LEU A 48 -35.32 25.40 14.72
C LEU A 48 -34.73 25.78 16.09
N PRO A 49 -35.51 25.67 17.18
CA PRO A 49 -35.00 25.95 18.52
C PRO A 49 -33.90 24.97 18.92
N ARG A 50 -32.90 25.43 19.70
CA ARG A 50 -31.69 24.64 20.05
C ARG A 50 -32.02 23.24 20.58
N GLY A 51 -32.99 23.12 21.50
CA GLY A 51 -33.41 21.82 22.05
C GLY A 51 -34.00 20.87 21.01
N LEU A 52 -34.62 21.39 19.94
CA LEU A 52 -35.13 20.57 18.83
C LEU A 52 -33.99 20.14 17.88
N LYS A 53 -32.98 20.99 17.68
CA LYS A 53 -31.77 20.64 16.91
C LYS A 53 -30.99 19.49 17.59
N GLU A 54 -30.84 19.54 18.91
CA GLU A 54 -30.14 18.52 19.70
C GLU A 54 -30.91 17.19 19.74
N THR A 55 -32.24 17.23 19.94
CA THR A 55 -33.09 16.03 19.94
C THR A 55 -33.19 15.37 18.56
N LEU A 56 -33.22 16.15 17.48
CA LEU A 56 -33.17 15.61 16.11
C LEU A 56 -31.81 14.99 15.78
N THR A 57 -30.70 15.52 16.33
CA THR A 57 -29.35 14.95 16.15
C THR A 57 -29.19 13.65 16.92
N MET A 58 -29.85 13.52 18.07
CA MET A 58 -29.84 12.31 18.92
C MET A 58 -30.91 11.28 18.52
N GLY A 59 -31.65 11.50 17.42
CA GLY A 59 -32.71 10.62 16.92
C GLY A 59 -33.93 10.49 17.83
N GLY A 60 -34.20 11.50 18.66
CA GLY A 60 -35.21 11.48 19.71
C GLY A 60 -36.60 11.98 19.32
N LEU A 61 -36.84 12.35 18.07
CA LEU A 61 -38.16 12.79 17.59
C LEU A 61 -38.32 12.38 16.12
N GLU A 62 -39.39 11.66 15.80
CA GLU A 62 -39.77 11.38 14.42
C GLU A 62 -40.42 12.65 13.83
N PRO A 63 -39.75 13.37 12.91
CA PRO A 63 -40.39 14.49 12.24
C PRO A 63 -41.53 13.98 11.35
N ARG A 64 -42.71 14.62 11.41
CA ARG A 64 -43.88 14.29 10.58
C ARG A 64 -43.64 14.61 9.10
N SER A 65 -42.79 15.58 8.78
CA SER A 65 -42.38 15.87 7.39
C SER A 65 -40.99 16.51 7.34
N VAL A 66 -40.23 16.22 6.29
CA VAL A 66 -38.91 16.80 6.03
C VAL A 66 -38.84 17.22 4.57
N THR A 67 -38.52 18.50 4.31
CA THR A 67 -38.27 18.99 2.94
C THR A 67 -36.78 18.89 2.68
N ILE A 68 -36.40 18.11 1.67
CA ILE A 68 -35.00 17.90 1.30
C ILE A 68 -34.67 18.53 -0.06
N ARG A 69 -33.45 19.04 -0.19
CA ARG A 69 -32.82 19.35 -1.47
C ARG A 69 -31.83 18.24 -1.78
N ARG A 70 -32.20 17.42 -2.76
CA ARG A 70 -31.28 16.43 -3.32
C ARG A 70 -30.15 17.18 -4.03
N ARG A 71 -28.95 17.16 -3.45
CA ARG A 71 -27.77 17.53 -4.21
C ARG A 71 -27.63 16.49 -5.34
N PRO A 72 -27.26 16.89 -6.57
CA PRO A 72 -26.98 15.90 -7.59
C PRO A 72 -25.97 14.92 -6.99
N HIS A 73 -26.33 13.63 -6.97
CA HIS A 73 -25.40 12.59 -6.55
C HIS A 73 -24.10 12.86 -7.29
N LYS A 74 -23.05 13.19 -6.55
CA LYS A 74 -21.71 13.18 -7.10
C LYS A 74 -21.45 11.70 -7.35
N SER A 75 -21.82 11.25 -8.56
CA SER A 75 -21.22 10.07 -9.15
C SER A 75 -19.73 10.17 -8.83
N PRO A 76 -19.08 9.12 -8.29
CA PRO A 76 -17.66 9.18 -7.98
C PRO A 76 -16.98 9.84 -9.16
N GLY A 77 -16.37 11.01 -8.90
CA GLY A 77 -16.18 12.04 -9.91
C GLY A 77 -15.67 11.42 -11.19
N LYS A 78 -16.39 11.62 -12.31
CA LYS A 78 -15.85 11.29 -13.63
C LYS A 78 -14.45 11.87 -13.67
N SER A 79 -13.45 11.00 -13.73
CA SER A 79 -12.08 11.39 -13.93
C SER A 79 -12.06 12.30 -15.16
N ARG A 80 -11.28 13.38 -15.17
CA ARG A 80 -11.27 14.35 -16.29
C ARG A 80 -11.00 13.70 -17.65
N GLU A 81 -10.49 12.47 -17.66
CA GLU A 81 -10.21 11.62 -18.81
C GLU A 81 -11.45 10.88 -19.36
N ASP A 82 -12.55 10.82 -18.60
CA ASP A 82 -13.81 10.17 -18.98
C ASP A 82 -14.58 10.88 -20.12
N VAL A 83 -14.18 12.10 -20.51
CA VAL A 83 -14.97 12.97 -21.41
C VAL A 83 -14.64 12.78 -22.90
N SER A 84 -13.58 12.05 -23.26
CA SER A 84 -13.13 11.92 -24.66
C SER A 84 -13.42 10.57 -25.34
N LEU A 85 -14.10 9.63 -24.68
CA LEU A 85 -14.38 8.31 -25.28
C LEU A 85 -15.61 8.38 -26.22
N PRO A 86 -15.59 7.72 -27.39
CA PRO A 86 -16.77 7.55 -28.23
C PRO A 86 -17.94 6.94 -27.43
N PRO A 87 -19.21 7.35 -27.68
CA PRO A 87 -20.36 6.85 -26.93
C PRO A 87 -20.47 5.32 -26.91
N ALA A 88 -20.16 4.66 -28.03
CA ALA A 88 -20.13 3.20 -28.12
C ALA A 88 -19.07 2.60 -27.19
N ALA A 89 -17.84 3.10 -27.20
CA ALA A 89 -16.77 2.63 -26.31
C ALA A 89 -17.09 2.90 -24.83
N ALA A 90 -17.73 4.03 -24.53
CA ALA A 90 -18.19 4.35 -23.18
C ALA A 90 -19.27 3.37 -22.71
N ALA A 91 -20.22 2.99 -23.56
CA ALA A 91 -21.26 2.01 -23.22
C ALA A 91 -20.66 0.64 -22.90
N HIS A 92 -19.79 0.09 -23.76
CA HIS A 92 -19.10 -1.19 -23.49
C HIS A 92 -18.24 -1.12 -22.22
N ARG A 93 -17.63 0.03 -21.93
CA ARG A 93 -16.87 0.22 -20.70
C ARG A 93 -17.74 0.20 -19.45
N GLU A 94 -18.91 0.84 -19.48
CA GLU A 94 -19.84 0.80 -18.33
C GLU A 94 -20.40 -0.60 -18.12
N VAL A 95 -20.71 -1.35 -19.19
CA VAL A 95 -21.05 -2.78 -19.11
C VAL A 95 -19.92 -3.57 -18.46
N GLY A 96 -18.67 -3.36 -18.89
CA GLY A 96 -17.51 -4.01 -18.28
C GLY A 96 -17.33 -3.68 -16.80
N ARG A 97 -17.57 -2.42 -16.39
CA ARG A 97 -17.55 -1.99 -14.98
C ARG A 97 -18.65 -2.65 -14.15
N GLU A 98 -19.84 -2.80 -14.72
CA GLU A 98 -20.95 -3.50 -14.08
C GLU A 98 -20.63 -4.98 -13.86
N CYS A 99 -20.20 -5.69 -14.91
CA CYS A 99 -19.76 -7.07 -14.82
C CYS A 99 -18.61 -7.25 -13.80
N PHE A 100 -17.67 -6.31 -13.74
CA PHE A 100 -16.59 -6.32 -12.74
C PHE A 100 -17.14 -6.21 -11.32
N ARG A 101 -18.12 -5.32 -11.06
CA ARG A 101 -18.73 -5.21 -9.73
C ARG A 101 -19.49 -6.47 -9.33
N GLN A 102 -20.07 -7.15 -10.30
CA GLN A 102 -20.77 -8.44 -10.11
C GLN A 102 -19.81 -9.64 -9.95
N GLY A 103 -18.49 -9.44 -10.06
CA GLY A 103 -17.51 -10.52 -9.97
C GLY A 103 -17.37 -11.39 -11.22
N LYS A 104 -17.99 -11.00 -12.34
CA LYS A 104 -17.94 -11.72 -13.61
C LYS A 104 -16.75 -11.25 -14.45
N TRP A 105 -15.55 -11.66 -14.04
CA TRP A 105 -14.29 -11.14 -14.59
C TRP A 105 -14.09 -11.45 -16.07
N ASP A 106 -14.46 -12.65 -16.54
CA ASP A 106 -14.31 -13.02 -17.95
C ASP A 106 -15.29 -12.23 -18.86
N GLU A 107 -16.54 -12.04 -18.45
CA GLU A 107 -17.50 -11.16 -19.15
C GLU A 107 -17.03 -9.72 -19.19
N ALA A 108 -16.53 -9.21 -18.06
CA ALA A 108 -15.95 -7.87 -17.99
C ALA A 108 -14.76 -7.71 -18.96
N SER A 109 -13.88 -8.71 -19.04
CA SER A 109 -12.74 -8.69 -19.97
C SER A 109 -13.16 -8.65 -21.44
N ARG A 110 -14.26 -9.33 -21.81
CA ARG A 110 -14.84 -9.30 -23.15
C ARG A 110 -15.41 -7.92 -23.47
N ALA A 111 -16.22 -7.36 -22.56
CA ALA A 111 -16.79 -6.02 -22.73
C ALA A 111 -15.69 -4.93 -22.85
N PHE A 112 -14.60 -5.03 -22.08
CA PHE A 112 -13.46 -4.12 -22.25
C PHE A 112 -12.72 -4.34 -23.58
N THR A 113 -12.68 -5.56 -24.09
CA THR A 113 -12.08 -5.85 -25.40
C THR A 113 -12.91 -5.26 -26.54
N GLU A 114 -14.23 -5.31 -26.45
CA GLU A 114 -15.14 -4.60 -27.37
C GLU A 114 -14.98 -3.08 -27.25
N ALA A 115 -14.80 -2.54 -26.05
CA ALA A 115 -14.51 -1.11 -25.89
C ALA A 115 -13.18 -0.71 -26.55
N ILE A 116 -12.14 -1.55 -26.45
CA ILE A 116 -10.82 -1.32 -27.04
C ILE A 116 -10.86 -1.43 -28.57
N SER A 117 -11.67 -2.33 -29.14
CA SER A 117 -11.80 -2.44 -30.61
C SER A 117 -12.43 -1.19 -31.22
N VAL A 118 -13.28 -0.49 -30.47
CA VAL A 118 -13.86 0.80 -30.87
C VAL A 118 -12.90 1.96 -30.60
N CYS A 119 -12.16 1.94 -29.48
CA CYS A 119 -11.21 2.98 -29.13
C CYS A 119 -9.93 2.40 -28.50
N SER A 120 -8.86 2.34 -29.29
CA SER A 120 -7.56 1.80 -28.87
C SER A 120 -6.71 2.77 -28.06
N ASP A 121 -7.05 4.06 -28.03
CA ASP A 121 -6.14 5.13 -27.58
C ASP A 121 -6.26 5.46 -26.08
N SER A 122 -7.10 4.71 -25.35
CA SER A 122 -7.39 4.98 -23.94
C SER A 122 -6.65 4.01 -23.02
N HIS A 123 -5.70 4.54 -22.24
CA HIS A 123 -4.98 3.75 -21.23
C HIS A 123 -5.93 3.19 -20.14
N THR A 124 -7.04 3.89 -19.86
CA THR A 124 -8.03 3.47 -18.85
C THR A 124 -8.70 2.13 -19.21
N LEU A 125 -8.95 1.87 -20.49
CA LEU A 125 -9.57 0.63 -20.96
C LEU A 125 -8.63 -0.57 -20.75
N TYR A 126 -7.35 -0.41 -21.12
CA TYR A 126 -6.34 -1.44 -20.87
C TYR A 126 -6.13 -1.70 -19.37
N THR A 127 -6.05 -0.66 -18.53
CA THR A 127 -5.89 -0.88 -17.08
C THR A 127 -7.11 -1.55 -16.44
N ASN A 128 -8.33 -1.32 -16.95
CA ASN A 128 -9.53 -2.00 -16.47
C ASN A 128 -9.58 -3.47 -16.92
N ARG A 129 -9.17 -3.76 -18.16
CA ARG A 129 -9.02 -5.16 -18.63
C ARG A 129 -7.92 -5.89 -17.86
N ALA A 130 -6.79 -5.24 -17.60
CA ALA A 130 -5.70 -5.77 -16.77
C ALA A 130 -6.18 -6.12 -15.36
N LEU A 131 -7.03 -5.31 -14.73
CA LEU A 131 -7.64 -5.65 -13.44
C LEU A 131 -8.49 -6.93 -13.50
N CYS A 132 -9.23 -7.15 -14.60
CA CYS A 132 -10.00 -8.38 -14.78
C CYS A 132 -9.06 -9.59 -14.86
N HIS A 133 -7.99 -9.49 -15.64
CA HIS A 133 -6.98 -10.55 -15.75
C HIS A 133 -6.23 -10.80 -14.45
N GLN A 134 -5.98 -9.75 -13.66
CA GLN A 134 -5.41 -9.88 -12.32
C GLN A 134 -6.32 -10.69 -11.40
N LYS A 135 -7.63 -10.45 -11.42
CA LYS A 135 -8.60 -11.23 -10.62
C LYS A 135 -8.67 -12.70 -11.06
N LEU A 136 -8.35 -12.98 -12.32
CA LEU A 136 -8.27 -14.33 -12.88
C LEU A 136 -6.89 -14.98 -12.74
N GLY A 137 -5.88 -14.28 -12.19
CA GLY A 137 -4.51 -14.79 -12.04
C GLY A 137 -3.73 -14.93 -13.36
N ARG A 138 -4.17 -14.29 -14.46
CA ARG A 138 -3.52 -14.38 -15.78
C ARG A 138 -2.43 -13.29 -15.93
N TRP A 139 -1.32 -13.45 -15.23
CA TRP A 139 -0.30 -12.41 -15.04
C TRP A 139 0.38 -11.94 -16.33
N GLU A 140 0.58 -12.83 -17.31
CA GLU A 140 1.17 -12.49 -18.61
C GLU A 140 0.29 -11.52 -19.40
N LEU A 141 -1.03 -11.70 -19.31
CA LEU A 141 -1.99 -10.78 -19.94
C LEU A 141 -2.03 -9.44 -19.20
N VAL A 142 -1.88 -9.44 -17.87
CA VAL A 142 -1.76 -8.21 -17.07
C VAL A 142 -0.53 -7.43 -17.48
N GLU A 143 0.64 -8.09 -17.62
CA GLU A 143 1.86 -7.43 -18.08
C GLU A 143 1.65 -6.78 -19.45
N ARG A 144 1.10 -7.54 -20.41
CA ARG A 144 0.86 -7.04 -21.76
C ARG A 144 -0.06 -5.80 -21.75
N ASP A 145 -1.18 -5.88 -21.05
CA ASP A 145 -2.14 -4.78 -20.99
C ASP A 145 -1.60 -3.56 -20.23
N ALA A 146 -0.81 -3.77 -19.18
CA ALA A 146 -0.17 -2.67 -18.46
C ALA A 146 0.88 -1.96 -19.32
N ARG A 147 1.70 -2.70 -20.08
CA ARG A 147 2.64 -2.10 -21.05
C ARG A 147 1.91 -1.33 -22.15
N LEU A 148 0.82 -1.89 -22.69
CA LEU A 148 -0.03 -1.20 -23.68
C LEU A 148 -0.66 0.06 -23.10
N ALA A 149 -1.10 0.03 -21.83
CA ALA A 149 -1.63 1.21 -21.16
C ALA A 149 -0.57 2.33 -21.06
N LEU A 150 0.67 1.98 -20.69
CA LEU A 150 1.78 2.92 -20.57
C LEU A 150 2.23 3.48 -21.92
N SER A 151 2.09 2.72 -23.01
CA SER A 151 2.44 3.17 -24.36
C SER A 151 1.41 4.12 -24.99
N GLN A 152 0.26 4.34 -24.34
CA GLN A 152 -0.78 5.20 -24.92
C GLN A 152 -0.40 6.69 -24.83
N PRO A 153 -0.61 7.45 -25.93
CA PRO A 153 -0.22 8.87 -25.99
C PRO A 153 -1.01 9.76 -25.03
N LYS A 154 -2.25 9.38 -24.71
CA LYS A 154 -3.15 10.14 -23.83
C LYS A 154 -2.90 9.77 -22.36
N GLY A 155 -1.85 10.33 -21.77
CA GLY A 155 -1.58 10.25 -20.33
C GLY A 155 -1.16 8.87 -19.81
N GLY A 156 -0.98 7.88 -20.69
CA GLY A 156 -0.64 6.51 -20.33
C GLY A 156 0.65 6.41 -19.53
N SER A 157 1.69 7.13 -19.96
CA SER A 157 3.03 7.12 -19.32
C SER A 157 3.05 7.65 -17.88
N ASN A 158 2.02 8.38 -17.42
CA ASN A 158 1.93 8.92 -16.06
C ASN A 158 0.81 8.25 -15.24
N SER A 159 0.32 7.08 -15.69
CA SER A 159 -0.72 6.35 -14.99
C SER A 159 -0.14 5.56 -13.83
N VAL A 160 -0.39 6.03 -12.60
CA VAL A 160 -0.01 5.32 -11.34
C VAL A 160 -0.53 3.89 -11.36
N LYS A 161 -1.79 3.70 -11.75
CA LYS A 161 -2.45 2.39 -11.81
C LYS A 161 -1.75 1.44 -12.79
N ALA A 162 -1.34 1.93 -13.96
CA ALA A 162 -0.66 1.09 -14.95
C ALA A 162 0.72 0.63 -14.45
N HIS A 163 1.51 1.53 -13.87
CA HIS A 163 2.81 1.16 -13.27
C HIS A 163 2.64 0.18 -12.11
N TYR A 164 1.65 0.38 -11.23
CA TYR A 164 1.35 -0.56 -10.15
C TYR A 164 0.97 -1.95 -10.68
N LEU A 165 0.09 -2.03 -11.67
CA LEU A 165 -0.34 -3.31 -12.26
C LEU A 165 0.81 -4.03 -12.97
N LEU A 166 1.68 -3.28 -13.67
CA LEU A 166 2.88 -3.83 -14.29
C LEU A 166 3.85 -4.38 -13.23
N GLY A 167 4.13 -3.59 -12.20
CA GLY A 167 5.00 -4.00 -11.10
C GLY A 167 4.49 -5.26 -10.39
N LYS A 168 3.18 -5.34 -10.14
CA LYS A 168 2.56 -6.53 -9.54
C LYS A 168 2.60 -7.75 -10.46
N ALA A 169 2.36 -7.60 -11.76
CA ALA A 169 2.48 -8.71 -12.70
C ALA A 169 3.92 -9.24 -12.77
N LEU A 170 4.91 -8.34 -12.81
CA LEU A 170 6.33 -8.71 -12.84
C LEU A 170 6.79 -9.41 -11.56
N LEU A 171 6.21 -9.06 -10.40
CA LEU A 171 6.46 -9.78 -9.15
C LEU A 171 6.04 -11.25 -9.23
N GLU A 172 4.82 -11.49 -9.70
CA GLU A 172 4.26 -12.85 -9.80
C GLU A 172 4.97 -13.67 -10.88
N LEU A 173 5.49 -13.01 -11.94
CA LEU A 173 6.30 -13.62 -12.98
C LEU A 173 7.78 -13.83 -12.57
N GLY A 174 8.18 -13.48 -11.34
CA GLY A 174 9.54 -13.68 -10.83
C GLY A 174 10.59 -12.66 -11.29
N ARG A 175 10.16 -11.59 -12.00
CA ARG A 175 11.01 -10.51 -12.52
C ARG A 175 11.10 -9.37 -11.51
N HIS A 176 11.63 -9.68 -10.34
CA HIS A 176 11.55 -8.80 -9.16
C HIS A 176 12.26 -7.44 -9.32
N GLU A 177 13.38 -7.37 -10.05
CA GLU A 177 14.11 -6.11 -10.26
C GLU A 177 13.33 -5.12 -11.13
N GLU A 178 12.77 -5.60 -12.24
CA GLU A 178 11.92 -4.79 -13.11
C GLU A 178 10.65 -4.36 -12.36
N ALA A 179 10.09 -5.25 -11.54
CA ALA A 179 8.95 -4.92 -10.70
C ALA A 179 9.26 -3.77 -9.73
N LYS A 180 10.38 -3.84 -9.01
CA LYS A 180 10.83 -2.79 -8.10
C LYS A 180 10.96 -1.45 -8.83
N HIS A 181 11.56 -1.44 -10.00
CA HIS A 181 11.74 -0.24 -10.81
C HIS A 181 10.39 0.41 -11.20
N GLU A 182 9.44 -0.37 -11.69
CA GLU A 182 8.12 0.15 -12.09
C GLU A 182 7.28 0.61 -10.89
N LEU A 183 7.37 -0.08 -9.75
CA LEU A 183 6.72 0.36 -8.52
C LEU A 183 7.30 1.67 -7.97
N LEU A 184 8.62 1.87 -8.08
CA LEU A 184 9.26 3.14 -7.72
C LEU A 184 8.84 4.30 -8.64
N LYS A 185 8.66 4.04 -9.94
CA LYS A 185 8.05 5.03 -10.85
C LYS A 185 6.64 5.38 -10.42
N SER A 186 5.83 4.38 -10.06
CA SER A 186 4.48 4.60 -9.51
C SER A 186 4.51 5.49 -8.26
N MET A 187 5.54 5.34 -7.41
CA MET A 187 5.75 6.18 -6.22
C MET A 187 6.16 7.61 -6.56
N SER A 188 7.00 7.80 -7.58
CA SER A 188 7.38 9.15 -8.04
C SER A 188 6.19 9.97 -8.55
N LEU A 189 5.14 9.30 -9.03
CA LEU A 189 3.89 9.91 -9.50
C LEU A 189 2.93 10.29 -8.34
N SER A 190 3.47 10.53 -7.15
CA SER A 190 2.72 10.83 -5.92
C SER A 190 1.79 12.06 -6.00
N SER A 191 2.01 12.97 -6.94
CA SER A 191 1.16 14.13 -7.20
C SER A 191 -0.18 13.80 -7.87
N SER A 192 -0.34 12.58 -8.41
CA SER A 192 -1.59 12.15 -9.04
C SER A 192 -2.69 11.89 -7.99
N PRO A 193 -3.95 12.31 -8.22
CA PRO A 193 -5.06 12.04 -7.31
C PRO A 193 -5.26 10.55 -7.01
N ASP A 194 -4.98 9.68 -8.00
CA ASP A 194 -5.15 8.23 -7.88
C ASP A 194 -4.11 7.59 -6.96
N PHE A 195 -2.97 8.25 -6.72
CA PHE A 195 -1.89 7.72 -5.90
C PHE A 195 -2.34 7.39 -4.47
N LYS A 196 -3.22 8.20 -3.87
CA LYS A 196 -3.71 7.96 -2.50
C LYS A 196 -4.38 6.59 -2.34
N ASN A 197 -5.09 6.12 -3.37
CA ASN A 197 -5.79 4.84 -3.32
C ASN A 197 -4.83 3.65 -3.46
N TYR A 198 -3.74 3.83 -4.20
CA TYR A 198 -2.77 2.75 -4.48
C TYR A 198 -1.57 2.77 -3.53
N ARG A 199 -1.34 3.83 -2.76
CA ARG A 199 -0.16 4.00 -1.91
C ARG A 199 0.15 2.77 -1.05
N GLY A 200 -0.78 2.32 -0.21
CA GLY A 200 -0.57 1.15 0.64
C GLY A 200 -0.33 -0.15 -0.15
N SER A 201 -0.98 -0.29 -1.31
CA SER A 201 -0.75 -1.43 -2.21
C SER A 201 0.62 -1.39 -2.90
N ILE A 202 1.10 -0.20 -3.25
CA ILE A 202 2.44 0.03 -3.83
C ILE A 202 3.51 -0.25 -2.78
N ASP A 203 3.33 0.27 -1.55
CA ASP A 203 4.25 0.06 -0.43
C ASP A 203 4.41 -1.44 -0.13
N ALA A 204 3.30 -2.16 0.02
CA ALA A 204 3.31 -3.61 0.23
C ALA A 204 3.99 -4.37 -0.93
N ALA A 205 3.71 -3.97 -2.18
CA ALA A 205 4.35 -4.59 -3.35
C ALA A 205 5.86 -4.30 -3.41
N LEU A 206 6.30 -3.10 -3.02
CA LEU A 206 7.72 -2.73 -2.94
C LEU A 206 8.45 -3.54 -1.87
N CYS A 207 7.85 -3.71 -0.69
CA CYS A 207 8.39 -4.57 0.37
C CYS A 207 8.58 -6.00 -0.16
N LEU A 208 7.55 -6.56 -0.79
CA LEU A 208 7.60 -7.90 -1.35
C LEU A 208 8.67 -8.02 -2.43
N ALA A 209 8.77 -7.05 -3.34
CA ALA A 209 9.80 -7.04 -4.39
C ALA A 209 11.21 -7.07 -3.80
N ARG A 210 11.48 -6.22 -2.81
CA ARG A 210 12.78 -6.16 -2.12
C ARG A 210 13.10 -7.45 -1.40
N LYS A 211 12.11 -8.04 -0.71
CA LYS A 211 12.24 -9.36 -0.07
C LYS A 211 12.60 -10.45 -1.08
N ARG A 212 11.87 -10.55 -2.19
CA ARG A 212 12.12 -11.59 -3.22
C ARG A 212 13.47 -11.44 -3.93
N ILE A 213 13.92 -10.20 -4.17
CA ILE A 213 15.28 -9.93 -4.67
C ILE A 213 16.30 -10.46 -3.67
N TRP A 214 16.12 -10.14 -2.39
CA TRP A 214 17.00 -10.56 -1.33
C TRP A 214 17.05 -12.07 -1.15
N GLU A 215 15.90 -12.75 -1.12
CA GLU A 215 15.84 -14.22 -1.04
C GLU A 215 16.68 -14.86 -2.16
N LYS A 216 16.55 -14.35 -3.39
CA LYS A 216 17.32 -14.81 -4.54
C LYS A 216 18.83 -14.53 -4.39
N GLU A 217 19.22 -13.38 -3.83
CA GLU A 217 20.62 -13.08 -3.54
C GLU A 217 21.17 -13.92 -2.38
N GLN A 218 20.37 -14.18 -1.35
CA GLN A 218 20.75 -14.98 -0.19
C GLN A 218 21.02 -16.41 -0.57
N VAL A 219 20.17 -17.02 -1.39
CA VAL A 219 20.44 -18.37 -1.91
C VAL A 219 21.79 -18.40 -2.65
N LYS A 220 22.12 -17.35 -3.42
CA LYS A 220 23.43 -17.24 -4.08
C LYS A 220 24.58 -17.00 -3.10
N ARG A 221 24.39 -16.18 -2.07
CA ARG A 221 25.40 -15.92 -1.02
C ARG A 221 25.66 -17.16 -0.20
N SER A 222 24.61 -17.80 0.31
CA SER A 222 24.70 -19.06 1.06
C SER A 222 25.33 -20.18 0.23
N GLY A 223 25.04 -20.25 -1.08
CA GLY A 223 25.74 -21.17 -1.99
C GLY A 223 27.24 -20.88 -2.07
N ARG A 224 27.64 -19.61 -2.27
CA ARG A 224 29.05 -19.22 -2.29
C ARG A 224 29.76 -19.46 -0.96
N ASP A 225 29.09 -19.19 0.16
CA ASP A 225 29.64 -19.44 1.49
C ASP A 225 29.83 -20.94 1.74
N TYR A 226 28.92 -21.77 1.22
CA TYR A 226 29.05 -23.23 1.23
C TYR A 226 30.22 -23.70 0.35
N ASP A 227 30.33 -23.22 -0.88
CA ASP A 227 31.43 -23.55 -1.80
C ASP A 227 32.80 -23.15 -1.21
N LEU A 228 32.90 -21.93 -0.68
CA LEU A 228 34.10 -21.44 -0.02
C LEU A 228 34.46 -22.29 1.22
N ARG A 229 33.46 -22.72 1.99
CA ARG A 229 33.67 -23.59 3.16
C ARG A 229 34.24 -24.94 2.75
N GLU A 230 33.72 -25.56 1.69
CA GLU A 230 34.24 -26.82 1.14
C GLU A 230 35.68 -26.67 0.65
N GLU A 231 35.99 -25.62 -0.11
CA GLU A 231 37.36 -25.36 -0.59
C GLU A 231 38.36 -25.19 0.58
N LEU A 232 37.94 -24.49 1.64
CA LEU A 232 38.75 -24.29 2.83
C LEU A 232 38.96 -25.59 3.61
N LEU A 233 37.95 -26.46 3.72
CA LEU A 233 38.09 -27.78 4.34
C LEU A 233 39.08 -28.66 3.57
N GLN A 234 38.98 -28.69 2.23
CA GLN A 234 39.92 -29.42 1.37
C GLN A 234 41.36 -28.88 1.46
N LEU A 235 41.52 -27.56 1.60
CA LEU A 235 42.84 -26.95 1.86
C LEU A 235 43.39 -27.36 3.22
N ALA A 236 42.56 -27.37 4.26
CA ALA A 236 42.96 -27.78 5.60
C ALA A 236 43.38 -29.26 5.65
N GLU A 237 42.63 -30.15 5.00
CA GLU A 237 42.96 -31.57 4.87
C GLU A 237 44.29 -31.78 4.12
N ARG A 238 44.49 -31.08 3.00
CA ARG A 238 45.77 -31.12 2.26
C ARG A 238 46.96 -30.64 3.09
N CYS A 239 46.78 -29.57 3.87
CA CYS A 239 47.79 -29.10 4.81
C CYS A 239 48.09 -30.14 5.90
N HIS A 240 47.07 -30.78 6.45
CA HIS A 240 47.22 -31.82 7.46
C HIS A 240 47.90 -33.09 6.91
N GLU A 241 47.51 -33.55 5.72
CA GLU A 241 48.19 -34.67 5.04
C GLU A 241 49.64 -34.35 4.69
N SER A 242 49.92 -33.12 4.24
CA SER A 242 51.29 -32.66 3.97
C SER A 242 52.14 -32.69 5.24
N LYS A 243 51.59 -32.31 6.41
CA LYS A 243 52.25 -32.47 7.71
C LYS A 243 52.53 -33.94 8.04
N LYS A 244 51.55 -34.82 7.84
CA LYS A 244 51.70 -36.27 8.06
C LYS A 244 52.80 -36.88 7.19
N ARG A 245 52.95 -36.40 5.95
CA ARG A 245 53.99 -36.84 5.00
C ARG A 245 55.39 -36.29 5.31
N LYS A 246 55.51 -35.13 5.96
CA LYS A 246 56.79 -34.46 6.23
C LYS A 246 57.57 -35.00 7.46
N GLY A 247 56.98 -35.89 8.27
CA GLY A 247 57.66 -36.45 9.45
C GLY A 247 57.94 -35.41 10.55
N ALA A 248 58.16 -35.87 11.78
CA ALA A 248 58.24 -35.04 12.99
C ALA A 248 59.45 -34.08 13.09
N ASP A 249 60.32 -34.00 12.08
CA ASP A 249 61.60 -33.25 12.09
C ASP A 249 61.60 -31.97 11.23
N ALA A 250 60.44 -31.50 10.75
CA ALA A 250 60.39 -30.22 10.03
C ALA A 250 60.43 -29.01 11.00
N PRO A 251 61.28 -27.98 10.74
CA PRO A 251 61.37 -26.81 11.61
C PRO A 251 60.00 -26.11 11.70
N GLN A 252 59.58 -25.80 12.94
CA GLN A 252 58.28 -25.21 13.23
C GLN A 252 58.08 -23.90 12.45
N THR A 253 57.30 -23.94 11.38
CA THR A 253 56.86 -22.74 10.65
C THR A 253 55.60 -22.18 11.33
N SER A 254 55.78 -21.59 12.52
CA SER A 254 54.69 -21.08 13.38
C SER A 254 53.79 -20.05 12.68
N ALA A 255 54.34 -19.20 11.82
CA ALA A 255 53.61 -18.10 11.20
C ALA A 255 52.50 -18.51 10.20
N LEU A 256 52.62 -19.68 9.56
CA LEU A 256 51.59 -20.20 8.64
C LEU A 256 50.47 -20.95 9.38
N GLU A 257 50.81 -21.56 10.50
CA GLU A 257 49.89 -22.28 11.39
C GLU A 257 48.99 -21.31 12.17
N ASP A 258 49.57 -20.20 12.64
CA ASP A 258 48.83 -19.12 13.31
C ASP A 258 47.79 -18.48 12.38
N ARG A 259 48.12 -18.31 11.09
CA ARG A 259 47.18 -17.78 10.09
C ARG A 259 46.00 -18.70 9.84
N SER A 260 46.22 -20.02 9.83
CA SER A 260 45.14 -21.00 9.63
C SER A 260 44.18 -21.07 10.82
N ASN A 261 44.73 -21.03 12.05
CA ASN A 261 43.93 -20.98 13.27
C ASN A 261 43.17 -19.66 13.44
N ALA A 262 43.78 -18.53 13.05
CA ALA A 262 43.14 -17.22 13.07
C ALA A 262 41.92 -17.17 12.12
N ILE A 263 42.06 -17.71 10.90
CA ILE A 263 40.95 -17.80 9.94
C ILE A 263 39.80 -18.62 10.53
N TYR A 264 40.08 -19.80 11.10
CA TYR A 264 39.09 -20.65 11.77
C TYR A 264 38.33 -19.95 12.92
N LEU A 265 39.04 -19.18 13.75
CA LEU A 265 38.46 -18.45 14.89
C LEU A 265 37.61 -17.24 14.47
N VAL A 266 37.98 -16.53 13.41
CA VAL A 266 37.19 -15.41 12.86
C VAL A 266 35.85 -15.91 12.34
N PHE A 267 35.83 -17.04 11.62
CA PHE A 267 34.59 -17.64 11.12
C PHE A 267 33.68 -18.09 12.27
N LYS A 268 34.22 -18.75 13.30
CA LYS A 268 33.46 -19.18 14.48
C LYS A 268 32.79 -18.03 15.24
N ASN A 269 33.47 -16.87 15.33
CA ASN A 269 32.96 -15.70 16.07
C ASN A 269 32.00 -14.81 15.25
N SER A 270 32.09 -14.83 13.92
CA SER A 270 31.19 -14.05 13.05
C SER A 270 29.71 -14.47 13.15
N ALA A 271 29.45 -15.70 13.60
CA ALA A 271 28.10 -16.23 13.79
C ALA A 271 27.39 -15.72 15.07
N GLN A 272 28.06 -14.93 15.94
CA GLN A 272 27.61 -14.72 17.32
C GLN A 272 27.37 -13.28 17.79
N ARG A 273 27.47 -12.23 16.96
CA ARG A 273 27.32 -10.84 17.48
C ARG A 273 26.35 -9.94 16.70
N ASN A 274 25.22 -9.62 17.35
CA ASN A 274 24.41 -8.43 17.14
C ASN A 274 24.37 -7.67 18.47
N GLU A 275 24.89 -6.43 18.54
CA GLU A 275 24.74 -5.55 19.71
C GLU A 275 24.29 -4.16 19.24
N VAL A 276 23.26 -3.61 19.91
CA VAL A 276 22.61 -2.32 19.61
C VAL A 276 22.97 -1.32 20.71
N SER A 277 23.34 -0.10 20.30
CA SER A 277 23.67 1.04 21.17
C SER A 277 22.47 1.99 21.34
N SER A 278 22.42 2.62 22.51
CA SER A 278 21.43 3.57 23.02
C SER A 278 21.22 4.80 22.12
N ILE A 279 20.02 4.95 21.52
CA ILE A 279 19.59 6.11 20.72
C ILE A 279 18.54 6.92 21.52
N PRO A 280 18.52 8.28 21.43
CA PRO A 280 17.41 9.10 21.91
C PRO A 280 16.05 8.61 21.38
N LYS A 281 15.03 8.59 22.25
CA LYS A 281 13.73 7.96 21.98
C LYS A 281 13.12 8.49 20.67
N THR A 282 13.00 7.62 19.68
CA THR A 282 12.34 7.90 18.40
C THR A 282 11.22 6.88 18.25
N TYR A 283 10.04 7.33 17.81
CA TYR A 283 8.85 6.50 17.67
C TYR A 283 8.46 6.34 16.21
N ASP A 284 7.69 5.29 15.90
CA ASP A 284 6.90 5.27 14.67
C ASP A 284 5.85 6.38 14.70
N ARG A 285 5.67 7.07 13.57
CA ARG A 285 4.84 8.27 13.47
C ARG A 285 3.36 7.96 13.69
N GLU A 286 2.85 6.89 13.09
CA GLU A 286 1.43 6.53 13.20
C GLU A 286 1.12 6.05 14.62
N ALA A 287 2.00 5.21 15.18
CA ALA A 287 1.84 4.68 16.53
C ALA A 287 1.84 5.77 17.61
N ILE A 288 2.73 6.78 17.51
CA ILE A 288 2.78 7.86 18.51
C ILE A 288 1.60 8.83 18.38
N GLU A 289 1.15 9.13 17.17
CA GLU A 289 -0.03 9.98 16.96
C GLU A 289 -1.29 9.32 17.52
N GLU A 290 -1.47 8.03 17.27
CA GLU A 290 -2.56 7.25 17.84
C GLU A 290 -2.48 7.17 19.37
N HIS A 291 -1.28 6.94 19.92
CA HIS A 291 -1.07 6.91 21.37
C HIS A 291 -1.42 8.26 22.01
N LEU A 292 -0.89 9.38 21.50
CA LEU A 292 -1.15 10.71 22.05
C LEU A 292 -2.64 11.08 21.98
N ALA A 293 -3.34 10.66 20.93
CA ALA A 293 -4.78 10.85 20.81
C ALA A 293 -5.57 10.08 21.89
N LYS A 294 -5.11 8.87 22.26
CA LYS A 294 -5.73 8.03 23.30
C LYS A 294 -5.33 8.43 24.73
N SER A 295 -4.08 8.84 24.93
CA SER A 295 -3.50 9.12 26.25
C SER A 295 -3.66 10.57 26.71
N GLY A 296 -4.27 11.42 25.90
CA GLY A 296 -4.40 12.85 26.20
C GLY A 296 -3.07 13.60 26.11
N GLY A 297 -2.18 13.14 25.24
CA GLY A 297 -0.89 13.77 24.95
C GLY A 297 0.26 13.31 25.85
N CYS A 298 0.14 12.23 26.62
CA CYS A 298 1.26 11.73 27.45
C CYS A 298 2.25 10.88 26.63
N ASP A 299 3.55 10.98 26.94
CA ASP A 299 4.59 10.13 26.34
C ASP A 299 4.46 8.65 26.76
N PRO A 300 4.59 7.68 25.84
CA PRO A 300 4.45 6.25 26.14
C PRO A 300 5.41 5.71 27.21
N PHE A 301 6.60 6.32 27.34
CA PHE A 301 7.64 5.89 28.28
C PHE A 301 7.85 6.88 29.43
N ASN A 302 7.16 8.03 29.44
CA ASN A 302 7.22 9.01 30.51
C ASN A 302 5.87 9.74 30.68
N ALA A 303 5.03 9.25 31.57
CA ALA A 303 3.71 9.82 31.84
C ALA A 303 3.72 11.27 32.36
N ASN A 304 4.89 11.80 32.76
CA ASN A 304 5.04 13.18 33.22
C ASN A 304 5.32 14.16 32.07
N GLU A 305 5.69 13.66 30.88
CA GLU A 305 5.95 14.47 29.70
C GLU A 305 4.72 14.48 28.80
N ARG A 306 4.30 15.68 28.37
CA ARG A 306 3.14 15.85 27.49
C ARG A 306 3.52 16.54 26.19
N TYR A 307 3.05 15.97 25.09
CA TYR A 307 3.30 16.41 23.74
C TYR A 307 2.01 16.50 22.93
N THR A 308 1.99 17.43 21.97
CA THR A 308 0.95 17.56 20.96
C THR A 308 1.50 17.09 19.61
N ALA A 309 0.63 16.64 18.70
CA ALA A 309 1.04 16.10 17.40
C ALA A 309 1.87 17.09 16.55
N SER A 310 1.70 18.40 16.78
CA SER A 310 2.46 19.48 16.15
C SER A 310 3.90 19.62 16.65
N GLN A 311 4.20 19.09 17.84
CA GLN A 311 5.55 19.11 18.44
C GLN A 311 6.41 17.92 18.02
N LEU A 312 5.82 16.93 17.34
CA LEU A 312 6.54 15.76 16.83
C LEU A 312 7.39 16.14 15.61
N ILE A 313 8.71 16.03 15.76
CA ILE A 313 9.69 16.36 14.71
C ILE A 313 10.06 15.10 13.92
N ASN A 314 10.07 15.20 12.59
CA ASN A 314 10.50 14.11 11.73
C ASN A 314 12.02 13.90 11.85
N ASN A 315 12.43 12.72 12.32
CA ASN A 315 13.84 12.35 12.40
C ASN A 315 14.35 11.91 11.02
N LEU A 316 14.71 12.89 10.18
CA LEU A 316 15.23 12.64 8.82
C LEU A 316 16.55 11.88 8.82
N ALA A 317 17.38 12.04 9.85
CA ALA A 317 18.64 11.32 9.98
C ALA A 317 18.39 9.82 10.20
N LEU A 318 17.48 9.46 11.11
CA LEU A 318 17.10 8.08 11.32
C LEU A 318 16.37 7.50 10.11
N LYS A 319 15.52 8.29 9.43
CA LYS A 319 14.89 7.85 8.17
C LYS A 319 15.93 7.50 7.11
N ASN A 320 16.89 8.39 6.86
CA ASN A 320 17.96 8.15 5.90
C ASN A 320 18.84 6.97 6.32
N PHE A 321 19.09 6.80 7.63
CA PHE A 321 19.81 5.65 8.16
C PHE A 321 19.03 4.35 7.95
N ILE A 322 17.73 4.33 8.24
CA ILE A 322 16.85 3.18 7.99
C ILE A 322 16.82 2.86 6.51
N ASP A 323 16.69 3.86 5.63
CA ASP A 323 16.70 3.66 4.17
C ASP A 323 18.04 3.05 3.71
N GLN A 324 19.18 3.58 4.16
CA GLN A 324 20.51 3.02 3.86
C GLN A 324 20.73 1.63 4.49
N PHE A 325 20.22 1.42 5.70
CA PHE A 325 20.29 0.15 6.40
C PHE A 325 19.46 -0.88 5.66
N LEU A 326 18.24 -0.55 5.23
CA LEU A 326 17.36 -1.41 4.45
C LEU A 326 17.89 -1.69 3.04
N GLU A 327 18.63 -0.74 2.44
CA GLU A 327 19.38 -0.99 1.20
C GLU A 327 20.50 -2.03 1.39
N LYS A 328 21.22 -1.97 2.52
CA LYS A 328 22.33 -2.89 2.85
C LYS A 328 21.86 -4.20 3.50
N HIS A 329 20.70 -4.19 4.14
CA HIS A 329 20.12 -5.29 4.93
C HIS A 329 18.64 -5.52 4.57
N PRO A 330 18.33 -5.98 3.35
CA PRO A 330 16.93 -6.12 2.91
C PRO A 330 16.11 -7.21 3.62
N TRP A 331 16.69 -8.03 4.50
CA TRP A 331 15.93 -8.96 5.35
C TRP A 331 15.07 -8.25 6.38
N ALA A 332 15.47 -7.06 6.80
CA ALA A 332 14.74 -6.30 7.81
C ALA A 332 13.36 -5.82 7.31
N PHE A 333 13.08 -5.93 6.00
CA PHE A 333 11.74 -5.68 5.46
C PHE A 333 10.68 -6.69 5.95
N GLU A 334 11.05 -7.87 6.44
CA GLU A 334 10.09 -8.87 6.97
C GLU A 334 9.41 -8.49 8.29
N HIS A 335 9.94 -7.50 9.00
CA HIS A 335 9.44 -7.05 10.30
C HIS A 335 8.91 -5.61 10.28
N VAL A 336 9.06 -4.92 9.14
CA VAL A 336 8.67 -3.51 8.94
C VAL A 336 7.45 -3.39 8.03
N CYS A 337 7.19 -4.43 7.22
CA CYS A 337 5.96 -4.65 6.48
C CYS A 337 5.31 -5.94 7.02
#